data_AF-A0A9Q0SIN2-F1
#
_entry.id   AF-A0A9Q0SIN2-F1
#
_cell.length_a   1.000
_cell.length_b   1.000
_cell.length_c   1.000
_cell.angle_alpha   90.00
_cell.angle_beta   90.00
_cell.angle_gamma   90.00
#
_symmetry.space_group_name_H-M   'P 1'
#
loop_
_entity.id
_entity.type
_entity.pdbx_description
1 polymer ?
#
loop_
_entity_poly.entity_id
_entity_poly.type
_entity_poly.pdbx_seq_one_letter_code
_entity_poly.pdbx_strand_id
1 'polypeptide(L)'
;MRVPSEVIESIKKNKVCLKGGLATPMGGGVSSLNVQLRKELDLYASLVNCFNLQGLPTRHENVDIVVIRENTEGEYVGLEHEVVPGVVESLKCVSGVSLRV
;
A
#
# COMPACT_ATOMS: atom_id res chain seq x y z
N MET A 1 16.89 0.75 -2.07
CA MET A 1 16.32 1.87 -2.88
C MET A 1 15.44 2.69 -1.95
N ARG A 2 15.57 4.02 -1.94
CA ARG A 2 14.74 4.90 -1.10
C ARG A 2 14.18 6.04 -1.93
N VAL A 3 13.01 6.55 -1.55
CA VAL A 3 12.44 7.77 -2.11
C VAL A 3 13.35 8.96 -1.75
N PRO A 4 13.75 9.81 -2.70
CA PRO A 4 14.51 11.03 -2.41
C PRO A 4 13.75 11.98 -1.48
N SER A 5 14.45 12.61 -0.53
CA SER A 5 13.84 13.49 0.47
C SER A 5 13.10 14.68 -0.16
N GLU A 6 13.64 15.24 -1.24
CA GLU A 6 13.01 16.34 -1.99
C GLU A 6 11.60 16.00 -2.48
N VAL A 7 11.33 14.73 -2.82
CA VAL A 7 10.02 14.27 -3.28
C VAL A 7 9.05 14.26 -2.10
N ILE A 8 9.46 13.73 -0.95
CA ILE A 8 8.64 13.70 0.26
C ILE A 8 8.30 15.12 0.72
N GLU A 9 9.29 16.01 0.73
CA GLU A 9 9.10 17.42 1.10
C GLU A 9 8.15 18.14 0.14
N SER A 10 8.30 17.93 -1.16
CA SER A 10 7.40 18.48 -2.18
C SER A 10 5.95 18.01 -1.96
N ILE A 11 5.74 16.72 -1.70
CA ILE A 11 4.41 16.17 -1.43
C ILE A 11 3.85 16.73 -0.12
N LYS A 12 4.66 16.80 0.95
CA LYS A 12 4.25 17.38 2.24
C LYS A 12 3.90 18.86 2.13
N LYS A 13 4.57 19.61 1.24
CA LYS A 13 4.27 21.03 0.95
C LYS A 13 2.97 21.17 0.16
N ASN A 14 2.82 20.40 -0.91
CA ASN A 14 1.69 20.52 -1.85
C ASN A 14 0.42 19.79 -1.39
N LYS A 15 0.54 18.86 -0.43
CA LYS A 15 -0.53 17.99 0.13
C LYS A 15 -1.17 17.00 -0.85
N VAL A 16 -0.91 17.15 -2.15
CA VAL A 16 -1.42 16.28 -3.21
C VAL A 16 -0.28 15.77 -4.08
N CYS A 17 -0.45 14.59 -4.63
CA CYS A 17 0.50 13.95 -5.52
C CYS A 17 -0.22 13.05 -6.52
N LEU A 18 0.19 13.12 -7.79
CA LEU A 18 -0.16 12.13 -8.80
C LEU A 18 1.09 11.32 -9.14
N LYS A 19 1.02 9.99 -9.01
CA LYS A 19 2.16 9.11 -9.27
C LYS A 19 1.83 7.99 -10.25
N GLY A 20 2.77 7.66 -11.12
CA GLY A 20 2.72 6.49 -11.98
C GLY A 20 2.96 5.17 -11.23
N GLY A 21 3.05 4.07 -11.98
CA GLY A 21 3.49 2.77 -11.43
C GLY A 21 4.98 2.83 -11.05
N LEU A 22 5.31 2.38 -9.84
CA LEU A 22 6.70 2.26 -9.37
C LEU A 22 7.07 0.78 -9.33
N ALA A 23 8.14 0.41 -10.03
CA ALA A 23 8.65 -0.95 -10.04
C ALA A 23 9.10 -1.36 -8.63
N THR A 24 8.73 -2.58 -8.22
CA THR A 24 9.23 -3.19 -6.99
C THR A 24 10.11 -4.37 -7.39
N PRO A 25 11.42 -4.37 -7.07
CA PRO A 25 12.28 -5.49 -7.39
C PRO A 25 11.78 -6.76 -6.68
N MET A 26 11.75 -7.88 -7.40
CA MET A 26 11.45 -9.20 -6.80
C MET A 26 12.74 -9.84 -6.30
N GLY A 27 12.75 -10.35 -5.08
CA GLY A 27 13.94 -10.87 -4.39
C GLY A 27 14.23 -10.05 -3.14
N GLY A 28 14.00 -10.67 -1.97
CA GLY A 28 13.87 -10.01 -0.67
C GLY A 28 15.05 -9.12 -0.25
N GLY A 29 14.74 -8.15 0.63
CA GLY A 29 15.72 -7.28 1.27
C GLY A 29 15.49 -5.78 1.09
N VAL A 30 14.57 -5.35 0.21
CA VAL A 30 14.25 -3.93 -0.01
C VAL A 30 12.76 -3.70 0.09
N SER A 31 12.34 -2.81 1.00
CA SER A 31 10.94 -2.39 1.10
C SER A 31 10.50 -1.68 -0.18
N SER A 32 9.27 -1.95 -0.63
CA SER A 32 8.71 -1.31 -1.82
C SER A 32 8.66 0.21 -1.63
N LEU A 33 9.06 0.96 -2.66
CA LEU A 33 8.95 2.43 -2.65
C LEU A 33 7.51 2.90 -2.40
N ASN A 34 6.51 2.11 -2.84
CA ASN A 34 5.11 2.41 -2.58
C ASN A 34 4.78 2.30 -1.08
N VAL A 35 5.29 1.28 -0.41
CA VAL A 35 5.11 1.09 1.05
C VAL A 35 5.85 2.19 1.82
N GLN A 36 7.05 2.56 1.38
CA GLN A 36 7.80 3.66 1.98
C GLN A 36 7.02 4.99 1.89
N LEU A 37 6.49 5.34 0.70
CA LEU A 37 5.68 6.55 0.53
C LEU A 37 4.48 6.59 1.47
N ARG A 38 3.75 5.47 1.60
CA ARG A 38 2.56 5.39 2.45
C ARG A 38 2.89 5.61 3.92
N LYS A 39 3.98 5.00 4.41
CA LYS A 39 4.42 5.15 5.80
C LYS A 39 4.93 6.58 6.08
N GLU A 40 5.77 7.14 5.21
CA GLU A 40 6.37 8.48 5.38
C GLU A 40 5.36 9.64 5.30
N LEU A 41 4.25 9.42 4.60
CA LEU A 41 3.18 10.39 4.40
C LEU A 41 1.91 10.07 5.22
N ASP A 42 1.94 9.03 6.05
CA ASP A 42 0.80 8.57 6.87
C ASP A 42 -0.50 8.36 6.06
N LEU A 43 -0.38 7.72 4.89
CA LEU A 43 -1.51 7.45 4.00
C LEU A 43 -2.22 6.17 4.42
N TYR A 44 -2.99 6.24 5.50
CA TYR A 44 -3.63 5.09 6.16
C TYR A 44 -4.78 4.44 5.37
N ALA A 45 -5.47 5.17 4.49
CA ALA A 45 -6.58 4.65 3.69
C ALA A 45 -6.26 4.64 2.20
N SER A 46 -6.51 3.51 1.55
CA SER A 46 -6.53 3.36 0.10
C SER A 46 -7.98 3.16 -0.35
N LEU A 47 -8.47 4.02 -1.23
CA LEU A 47 -9.80 3.91 -1.82
C LEU A 47 -9.67 3.44 -3.27
N VAL A 48 -10.41 2.40 -3.63
CA VAL A 48 -10.52 1.90 -5.00
C VAL A 48 -11.99 1.85 -5.38
N ASN A 49 -12.38 2.69 -6.34
CA ASN A 49 -13.72 2.64 -6.91
C ASN A 49 -13.72 1.64 -8.08
N CYS A 50 -14.54 0.61 -7.96
CA CYS A 50 -14.73 -0.44 -8.95
C CYS A 50 -16.15 -0.30 -9.51
N PHE A 51 -16.26 0.10 -10.78
CA PHE A 51 -17.54 0.24 -11.44
C PHE A 51 -17.46 -0.23 -12.90
N ASN A 52 -18.61 -0.64 -13.45
CA ASN A 52 -18.66 -0.97 -14.88
C ASN A 52 -18.52 0.30 -15.73
N LEU A 53 -17.63 0.26 -16.72
CA LEU A 53 -17.51 1.30 -17.73
C LEU A 53 -18.55 1.10 -18.84
N GLN A 54 -19.28 2.16 -19.18
CA GLN A 54 -20.27 2.11 -20.25
C GLN A 54 -19.62 1.71 -21.57
N GLY A 55 -20.19 0.71 -22.25
CA GLY A 55 -19.70 0.20 -23.52
C GLY A 55 -18.56 -0.83 -23.41
N LEU A 56 -18.07 -1.14 -22.20
CA LEU A 56 -17.10 -2.20 -21.99
C LEU A 56 -17.80 -3.47 -21.49
N PRO A 57 -17.95 -4.53 -22.31
CA PRO A 57 -18.56 -5.77 -21.87
C PRO A 57 -17.68 -6.44 -20.82
N THR A 58 -18.30 -6.84 -19.71
CA THR A 58 -17.63 -7.56 -18.62
C THR A 58 -18.52 -8.69 -18.14
N ARG A 59 -17.96 -9.64 -17.39
CA ARG A 59 -18.72 -10.81 -16.89
C ARG A 59 -19.84 -10.43 -15.92
N HIS A 60 -19.64 -9.39 -15.11
CA HIS A 60 -20.56 -8.95 -14.07
C HIS A 60 -21.12 -7.56 -14.41
N GLU A 61 -22.43 -7.42 -14.32
CA GLU A 61 -23.13 -6.17 -14.59
C GLU A 61 -23.55 -5.47 -13.29
N ASN A 62 -23.81 -4.16 -13.37
CA ASN A 62 -24.27 -3.32 -12.25
C ASN A 62 -23.33 -3.32 -11.03
N VAL A 63 -22.03 -3.37 -11.29
CA VAL A 63 -20.97 -3.19 -10.29
C VAL A 63 -20.81 -1.69 -10.01
N ASP A 64 -20.99 -1.32 -8.76
CA ASP A 64 -20.67 -0.01 -8.18
C ASP A 64 -20.24 -0.23 -6.73
N ILE A 65 -18.92 -0.34 -6.50
CA ILE A 65 -18.35 -0.74 -5.21
C ILE A 65 -17.13 0.13 -4.92
N VAL A 66 -17.06 0.65 -3.70
CA VAL A 66 -15.85 1.29 -3.17
C VAL A 66 -15.18 0.35 -2.17
N VAL A 67 -13.95 -0.05 -2.49
CA VAL A 67 -13.09 -0.78 -1.56
C VAL A 67 -12.29 0.23 -0.75
N ILE A 68 -12.52 0.26 0.56
CA ILE A 68 -11.71 0.99 1.52
C ILE A 68 -10.75 0.00 2.16
N ARG A 69 -9.45 0.27 2.04
CA ARG A 69 -8.40 -0.64 2.49
C ARG A 69 -7.43 0.08 3.43
N GLU A 70 -7.16 -0.54 4.57
CA GLU A 70 -6.08 -0.18 5.50
C GLU A 70 -4.70 -0.37 4.83
N ASN A 71 -3.81 0.61 4.98
CA ASN A 71 -2.68 0.79 4.08
C ASN A 71 -1.33 1.05 4.78
N THR A 72 -1.29 1.04 6.12
CA THR A 72 -0.08 1.24 6.93
C THR A 72 0.34 0.00 7.73
N GLU A 73 -0.58 -0.90 8.07
CA GLU A 73 -0.34 -2.08 8.93
C GLU A 73 -0.65 -3.42 8.23
N GLY A 74 -1.07 -4.44 8.99
CA GLY A 74 -1.44 -5.77 8.50
C GLY A 74 -0.24 -6.66 8.19
N GLU A 75 -0.40 -7.54 7.19
CA GLU A 75 0.66 -8.41 6.70
C GLU A 75 1.77 -7.61 5.97
N TYR A 76 1.50 -6.35 5.63
CA TYR A 76 2.43 -5.48 4.89
C TYR A 76 3.41 -4.71 5.78
N VAL A 77 3.43 -4.96 7.09
CA VAL A 77 4.44 -4.34 7.97
C VAL A 77 5.85 -4.77 7.56
N GLY A 78 6.01 -5.99 7.03
CA GLY A 78 7.28 -6.53 6.56
C GLY A 78 8.19 -6.98 7.71
N LEU A 79 7.60 -7.38 8.84
CA LEU A 79 8.32 -7.96 9.97
C LEU A 79 8.38 -9.47 9.78
N GLU A 80 9.56 -9.95 9.40
CA GLU A 80 9.82 -11.36 9.11
C GLU A 80 11.10 -11.79 9.83
N HIS A 81 11.11 -13.02 10.35
CA HIS A 81 12.32 -13.62 10.90
C HIS A 81 12.32 -15.13 10.71
N GLU A 82 13.51 -15.71 10.65
CA GLU A 82 13.70 -17.16 10.60
C GLU A 82 13.89 -17.69 12.03
N VAL A 83 12.96 -18.53 12.49
CA VAL A 83 12.96 -19.05 13.88
C VAL A 83 13.99 -20.17 14.02
N VAL A 84 14.03 -21.05 13.01
CA VAL A 84 15.02 -22.12 12.83
C VAL A 84 15.29 -22.27 11.33
N PRO A 85 16.42 -22.87 10.90
CA PRO A 85 16.73 -23.03 9.49
C PRO A 85 15.57 -23.65 8.69
N GLY A 86 15.06 -22.91 7.70
CA GLY A 86 13.93 -23.28 6.84
C GLY A 86 12.54 -22.94 7.37
N VAL A 87 12.41 -22.33 8.54
CA VAL A 87 11.12 -21.93 9.13
C VAL A 87 11.07 -20.42 9.32
N VAL A 88 10.29 -19.75 8.47
CA VAL A 88 10.11 -18.30 8.48
C VAL A 88 8.75 -17.94 9.09
N GLU A 89 8.77 -16.99 10.01
CA GLU A 89 7.58 -16.34 10.54
C GLU A 89 7.41 -14.95 9.93
N SER A 90 6.19 -14.63 9.49
CA SER A 90 5.78 -13.29 9.09
C SER A 90 4.73 -12.77 10.07
N LEU A 91 4.97 -11.60 10.64
CA LEU A 91 4.10 -11.01 11.65
C LEU A 91 3.06 -10.11 11.00
N LYS A 92 1.79 -10.43 11.25
CA LYS A 92 0.68 -9.50 11.02
C LYS A 92 0.54 -8.58 12.23
N CYS A 93 0.61 -7.27 12.01
CA CYS A 93 0.38 -6.30 13.07
C CYS A 93 -0.94 -5.56 12.86
N VAL A 94 -1.71 -5.40 13.93
CA VAL A 94 -2.93 -4.59 13.96
C VAL A 94 -2.95 -3.82 15.27
N SER A 95 -3.05 -2.50 15.19
CA SER A 95 -3.16 -1.60 16.32
C SER A 95 -4.60 -1.06 16.46
N GLY A 96 -5.02 -0.77 17.70
CA GLY A 96 -6.32 -0.13 17.95
C GLY A 96 -6.47 1.27 17.34
N VAL A 97 -5.34 1.91 16.99
CA VAL A 97 -5.30 3.23 16.35
C VAL A 97 -5.56 3.14 14.84
N SER A 98 -5.27 2.00 14.20
CA SER A 98 -5.42 1.79 12.75
C SER A 98 -6.84 1.41 12.33
N LEU A 99 -7.71 1.01 13.26
CA LEU A 99 -9.13 0.70 13.03
C LEU A 99 -10.03 1.95 12.77
N ARG A 100 -9.47 3.00 12.15
CA ARG A 100 -10.16 4.27 11.85
C ARG A 100 -10.96 4.25 10.55
N VAL A 101 -10.98 3.12 9.84
CA VAL A 101 -11.70 2.90 8.58
C VAL A 101 -12.92 2.01 8.79
#